data_AF-A0A9N7MUS3-F1
#
_entry.id   AF-A0A9N7MUS3-F1
#
_cell.length_a   1.000
_cell.length_b   1.000
_cell.length_c   1.000
_cell.angle_alpha   90.00
_cell.angle_beta   90.00
_cell.angle_gamma   90.00
#
_symmetry.space_group_name_H-M   'P 1'
#
loop_
_entity.id
_entity.type
_entity.pdbx_description
1 polymer ?
#
loop_
_entity_poly.entity_id
_entity_poly.type
_entity_poly.pdbx_seq_one_letter_code
_entity_poly.pdbx_strand_id
1 'polypeptide(L)'
;MGGALAIASSVLVPGIDAVVSFYGVPSRELADVTKAEAPVQAHFGQLDTFVGFSDVETAKNLQYELRRTVEHEVFIYKGVGHAFMNRSPEGIERRKRMGINDENAEAASELAWLRFRAWMAYVLSV
;
A
#
# COMPACT_ATOMS: atom_id res chain seq x y z
N MET A 1 -5.74 3.00 7.49
CA MET A 1 -4.95 3.84 8.42
C MET A 1 -3.49 3.37 8.56
N GLY A 2 -3.23 2.11 8.94
CA GLY A 2 -1.86 1.62 9.14
C GLY A 2 -0.90 1.84 7.95
N GLY A 3 -1.36 1.63 6.71
CA GLY A 3 -0.53 1.85 5.51
C GLY A 3 -0.03 3.30 5.34
N ALA A 4 -0.89 4.28 5.64
CA ALA A 4 -0.49 5.70 5.57
C ALA A 4 0.54 6.06 6.64
N LEU A 5 0.40 5.52 7.86
CA LEU A 5 1.38 5.72 8.93
C LEU A 5 2.71 5.04 8.60
N ALA A 6 2.67 3.86 7.96
CA ALA A 6 3.88 3.19 7.48
C ALA A 6 4.64 4.06 6.48
N ILE A 7 3.98 4.61 5.45
CA ILE A 7 4.63 5.55 4.51
C ILE A 7 5.10 6.82 5.23
N ALA A 8 4.33 7.38 6.15
CA ALA A 8 4.78 8.55 6.90
C ALA A 8 6.06 8.28 7.71
N SER A 9 6.25 7.04 8.20
CA SER A 9 7.47 6.68 8.93
C SER A 9 8.73 6.68 8.05
N SER A 10 8.64 6.47 6.73
CA SER A 10 9.82 6.59 5.87
C SER A 10 10.35 8.02 5.78
N VAL A 11 9.55 9.02 6.17
CA VAL A 11 9.91 10.45 6.18
C VAL A 11 10.22 10.94 7.59
N LEU A 12 9.42 10.51 8.57
CA LEU A 12 9.41 11.12 9.90
C LEU A 12 10.22 10.36 10.95
N VAL A 13 10.58 9.10 10.70
CA VAL A 13 11.24 8.24 11.68
C VAL A 13 12.63 7.85 11.16
N PRO A 14 13.71 8.32 11.82
CA PRO A 14 15.07 7.94 11.45
C PRO A 14 15.33 6.46 11.74
N GLY A 15 16.18 5.82 10.93
CA GLY A 15 16.63 4.44 11.16
C GLY A 15 15.60 3.37 10.78
N ILE A 16 14.63 3.70 9.93
CA ILE A 16 13.75 2.71 9.31
C ILE A 16 14.46 2.09 8.10
N ASP A 17 14.64 0.78 8.10
CA ASP A 17 15.33 0.09 7.01
C ASP A 17 14.45 -0.12 5.76
N ALA A 18 13.13 -0.27 5.95
CA ALA A 18 12.16 -0.43 4.86
C ALA A 18 10.73 -0.20 5.34
N VAL A 19 9.85 0.21 4.42
CA VAL A 19 8.42 0.42 4.65
C VAL A 19 7.57 -0.38 3.67
N VAL A 20 6.49 -0.98 4.17
CA VAL A 20 5.44 -1.56 3.33
C VAL A 20 4.05 -1.06 3.74
N SER A 21 3.28 -0.60 2.76
CA SER A 21 1.90 -0.14 2.95
C SER A 21 0.90 -1.01 2.21
N PHE A 22 -0.20 -1.32 2.88
CA PHE A 22 -1.40 -1.87 2.26
C PHE A 22 -2.51 -0.81 2.35
N TYR A 23 -2.98 -0.35 1.19
CA TYR A 23 -4.11 0.55 0.98
C TYR A 23 -4.12 1.77 1.91
N GLY A 24 -3.11 2.64 1.79
CA GLY A 24 -3.12 3.94 2.43
C GLY A 24 -1.89 4.79 2.12
N VAL A 25 -2.13 6.06 1.87
CA VAL A 25 -1.12 7.11 1.65
C VAL A 25 -1.38 8.23 2.67
N PRO A 26 -0.35 8.78 3.33
CA PRO A 26 -0.52 9.92 4.22
C PRO A 26 -0.91 11.16 3.43
N SER A 27 -1.59 12.09 4.08
CA SER A 27 -1.76 13.42 3.50
C SER A 27 -0.41 14.14 3.44
N ARG A 28 -0.27 15.10 2.51
CA ARG A 28 0.97 15.86 2.34
C ARG A 28 1.30 16.71 3.58
N GLU A 29 0.29 17.14 4.32
CA GLU A 29 0.48 17.86 5.59
C GLU A 29 1.11 16.98 6.67
N LEU A 30 0.81 15.67 6.67
CA LEU A 30 1.38 14.73 7.61
C LEU A 30 2.82 14.35 7.21
N ALA A 31 3.04 13.98 5.94
CA ALA A 31 4.35 13.59 5.44
C ALA A 31 4.49 13.90 3.94
N ASP A 32 5.53 14.65 3.58
CA ASP A 32 5.93 14.84 2.19
C ASP A 32 6.81 13.66 1.75
N VAL A 33 6.23 12.73 0.99
CA VAL A 33 6.90 11.50 0.53
C VAL A 33 8.10 11.77 -0.38
N THR A 34 8.24 12.99 -0.92
CA THR A 34 9.45 13.40 -1.66
C THR A 34 10.68 13.52 -0.76
N LYS A 35 10.51 13.44 0.56
CA LYS A 35 11.57 13.45 1.58
C LYS A 35 11.77 12.07 2.24
N ALA A 36 11.21 11.00 1.67
CA ALA A 36 11.41 9.67 2.21
C ALA A 36 12.90 9.29 2.23
N GLU A 37 13.33 8.62 3.31
CA GLU A 37 14.71 8.15 3.51
C GLU A 37 14.80 6.62 3.47
N ALA A 38 13.67 5.92 3.61
CA ALA A 38 13.60 4.46 3.56
C ALA A 38 12.90 3.97 2.27
N PRO A 39 13.33 2.82 1.70
CA PRO A 39 12.63 2.16 0.59
C PRO A 39 11.16 1.88 0.89
N VAL A 40 10.28 2.03 -0.11
CA VAL A 40 8.82 1.90 0.05
C VAL A 40 8.21 0.90 -0.91
N GLN A 41 7.52 -0.11 -0.40
CA GLN A 41 6.58 -0.92 -1.18
C GLN A 41 5.14 -0.58 -0.81
N ALA A 42 4.23 -0.47 -1.78
CA ALA A 42 2.83 -0.14 -1.53
C ALA A 42 1.85 -0.95 -2.40
N HIS A 43 0.72 -1.34 -1.81
CA HIS A 43 -0.27 -2.25 -2.40
C HIS A 43 -1.68 -1.65 -2.38
N PHE A 44 -2.32 -1.53 -3.54
CA PHE A 44 -3.63 -0.89 -3.72
C PHE A 44 -4.60 -1.74 -4.53
N GLY A 45 -5.90 -1.66 -4.22
CA GLY A 45 -6.94 -2.29 -5.03
C GLY A 45 -7.41 -1.38 -6.16
N GLN A 46 -7.65 -1.93 -7.36
CA GLN A 46 -8.18 -1.16 -8.50
C GLN A 46 -9.58 -0.59 -8.23
N LEU A 47 -10.38 -1.28 -7.42
CA LEU A 47 -11.75 -0.90 -7.06
C LEU A 47 -11.81 -0.07 -5.77
N ASP A 48 -10.66 0.35 -5.23
CA ASP A 48 -10.61 1.20 -4.04
C ASP A 48 -11.07 2.62 -4.38
N THR A 49 -12.07 3.13 -3.66
CA THR A 49 -12.73 4.41 -3.94
C THR A 49 -12.41 5.48 -2.91
N PHE A 50 -11.46 5.24 -1.99
CA PHE A 50 -11.10 6.23 -0.97
C PHE A 50 -10.14 7.27 -1.56
N VAL A 51 -10.74 8.31 -2.15
CA VAL A 51 -10.06 9.41 -2.83
C VAL A 51 -9.04 10.10 -1.91
N GLY A 52 -7.82 10.31 -2.42
CA GLY A 52 -6.73 10.94 -1.70
C GLY A 52 -6.06 10.05 -0.65
N PHE A 53 -6.47 8.78 -0.55
CA PHE A 53 -5.97 7.86 0.46
C PHE A 53 -5.50 6.52 -0.12
N SER A 54 -6.34 5.85 -0.90
CA SER A 54 -6.02 4.51 -1.44
C SER A 54 -6.60 4.22 -2.82
N ASP A 55 -7.21 5.21 -3.46
CA ASP A 55 -7.64 5.09 -4.85
C ASP A 55 -6.45 4.99 -5.83
N VAL A 56 -6.75 4.61 -7.07
CA VAL A 56 -5.76 4.37 -8.13
C VAL A 56 -4.97 5.63 -8.51
N GLU A 57 -5.59 6.81 -8.50
CA GLU A 57 -4.90 8.06 -8.81
C GLU A 57 -3.91 8.41 -7.70
N THR A 58 -4.33 8.28 -6.43
CA THR A 58 -3.44 8.44 -5.27
C THR A 58 -2.26 7.47 -5.32
N ALA A 59 -2.49 6.19 -5.65
CA ALA A 59 -1.42 5.20 -5.79
C ALA A 59 -0.41 5.57 -6.89
N LYS A 60 -0.89 6.02 -8.05
CA LYS A 60 -0.02 6.47 -9.15
C LYS A 60 0.76 7.72 -8.81
N ASN A 61 0.14 8.66 -8.09
CA ASN A 61 0.80 9.88 -7.64
C ASN A 61 1.90 9.55 -6.61
N LEU A 62 1.64 8.64 -5.66
CA LEU A 62 2.67 8.15 -4.75
C LEU A 62 3.87 7.57 -5.51
N GLN A 63 3.63 6.69 -6.49
CA GLN A 63 4.70 6.11 -7.31
C GLN A 63 5.48 7.20 -8.06
N TYR A 64 4.77 8.16 -8.63
CA TYR A 64 5.38 9.30 -9.29
C TYR A 64 6.29 10.07 -8.32
N GLU A 65 5.81 10.47 -7.15
CA GLU A 65 6.59 11.26 -6.20
C GLU A 65 7.83 10.53 -5.65
N LEU A 66 7.73 9.21 -5.40
CA LEU A 66 8.84 8.41 -4.89
C LEU A 66 9.96 8.15 -5.91
N ARG A 67 9.69 8.26 -7.22
CA ARG A 67 10.62 7.85 -8.29
C ARG A 67 11.97 8.56 -8.32
N ARG A 68 12.10 9.67 -7.61
CA ARG A 68 13.33 10.48 -7.54
C ARG A 68 13.98 10.46 -6.15
N THR A 69 13.42 9.70 -5.23
CA THR A 69 13.73 9.83 -3.80
C THR A 69 14.32 8.53 -3.25
N VAL A 70 13.57 7.44 -3.35
CA VAL A 70 13.95 6.14 -2.76
C VAL A 70 13.63 5.00 -3.73
N GLU A 71 14.24 3.85 -3.50
CA GLU A 71 13.82 2.62 -4.14
C GLU A 71 12.38 2.30 -3.73
N HIS A 72 11.55 1.93 -4.71
CA HIS A 72 10.12 1.77 -4.46
C HIS A 72 9.45 0.80 -5.43
N GLU A 73 8.38 0.18 -4.95
CA GLU A 73 7.46 -0.63 -5.75
C GLU A 73 6.02 -0.27 -5.39
N VAL A 74 5.19 0.08 -6.39
CA VAL A 74 3.76 0.35 -6.18
C VAL A 74 2.93 -0.59 -7.04
N PHE A 75 2.05 -1.36 -6.42
CA PHE A 75 1.24 -2.37 -7.07
C PHE A 75 -0.24 -2.05 -6.97
N ILE A 76 -0.94 -2.15 -8.11
CA ILE A 76 -2.40 -2.04 -8.20
C ILE A 76 -2.98 -3.38 -8.64
N TYR A 77 -3.84 -3.97 -7.81
CA TYR A 77 -4.45 -5.29 -8.03
C TYR A 77 -5.83 -5.15 -8.68
N LYS A 78 -6.04 -5.80 -9.82
CA LYS A 78 -7.31 -5.74 -10.55
C LYS A 78 -8.43 -6.46 -9.80
N GLY A 79 -9.66 -5.95 -9.92
CA GLY A 79 -10.87 -6.61 -9.42
C GLY A 79 -10.98 -6.70 -7.89
N VAL A 80 -10.20 -5.92 -7.13
CA VAL A 80 -10.27 -5.88 -5.66
C VAL A 80 -10.28 -4.45 -5.16
N GLY A 81 -10.94 -4.22 -4.03
CA GLY A 81 -11.06 -2.89 -3.41
C GLY A 81 -10.30 -2.76 -2.09
N HIS A 82 -10.74 -1.81 -1.27
CA HIS A 82 -10.12 -1.52 0.01
C HIS A 82 -10.12 -2.75 0.93
N ALA A 83 -9.05 -2.94 1.71
CA ALA A 83 -8.92 -4.03 2.68
C ALA A 83 -8.99 -5.46 2.10
N PHE A 84 -8.66 -5.67 0.81
CA PHE A 84 -8.68 -7.00 0.17
C PHE A 84 -7.78 -8.04 0.85
N MET A 85 -6.74 -7.61 1.57
CA MET A 85 -5.85 -8.46 2.37
C MET A 85 -6.55 -9.14 3.56
N ASN A 86 -7.66 -8.58 4.06
CA ASN A 86 -8.40 -9.21 5.14
C ASN A 86 -9.28 -10.34 4.60
N ARG A 87 -8.79 -11.58 4.73
CA ARG A 87 -9.49 -12.80 4.27
C ARG A 87 -10.37 -13.46 5.34
N SER A 88 -10.52 -12.85 6.52
CA SER A 88 -11.46 -13.38 7.52
C SER A 88 -12.90 -13.38 6.98
N PRO A 89 -13.75 -14.34 7.40
CA PRO A 89 -15.15 -14.36 6.98
C PRO A 89 -15.87 -13.04 7.28
N GLU A 90 -15.64 -12.46 8.46
CA GLU A 90 -16.22 -11.17 8.85
C GLU A 90 -15.72 -10.02 7.97
N GLY A 91 -14.42 -9.99 7.65
CA GLY A 91 -13.83 -8.97 6.79
C GLY A 91 -14.39 -9.01 5.37
N ILE A 92 -14.53 -10.20 4.81
CA ILE A 92 -15.14 -10.41 3.48
C ILE A 92 -16.60 -9.92 3.50
N GLU A 93 -17.37 -10.33 4.49
CA GLU A 93 -18.78 -9.95 4.59
C GLU A 93 -18.96 -8.45 4.80
N ARG A 94 -18.10 -7.83 5.61
CA ARG A 94 -18.09 -6.37 5.80
C ARG A 94 -17.83 -5.62 4.50
N ARG A 95 -16.87 -6.05 3.67
CA ARG A 95 -16.58 -5.41 2.38
C ARG A 95 -17.77 -5.50 1.42
N LYS A 96 -18.43 -6.66 1.33
CA LYS A 96 -19.67 -6.83 0.55
C LYS A 96 -20.75 -5.86 0.98
N ARG A 97 -20.99 -5.72 2.30
CA ARG A 97 -21.96 -4.74 2.85
C ARG A 97 -21.61 -3.29 2.53
N MET A 98 -20.33 -2.98 2.34
CA MET A 98 -19.84 -1.67 1.93
C MET A 98 -19.85 -1.47 0.40
N GLY A 99 -20.38 -2.43 -0.37
CA GLY A 99 -20.43 -2.37 -1.84
C GLY A 99 -19.11 -2.71 -2.54
N ILE A 100 -18.11 -3.19 -1.79
CA ILE A 100 -16.82 -3.64 -2.33
C ILE A 100 -16.96 -5.12 -2.71
N ASN A 101 -17.22 -5.37 -3.98
CA ASN A 101 -17.36 -6.71 -4.53
C ASN A 101 -16.05 -7.16 -5.15
N ASP A 102 -15.17 -7.72 -4.32
CA ASP A 102 -13.91 -8.30 -4.80
C ASP A 102 -14.18 -9.52 -5.71
N GLU A 103 -13.61 -9.53 -6.92
CA GLU A 103 -13.71 -10.63 -7.87
C GLU A 103 -12.72 -11.76 -7.53
N ASN A 104 -11.48 -11.41 -7.14
CA ASN A 104 -10.41 -12.38 -6.88
C ASN A 104 -9.48 -11.93 -5.74
N ALA A 105 -10.06 -11.56 -4.60
CA ALA A 105 -9.27 -11.09 -3.45
C ALA A 105 -8.33 -12.13 -2.85
N GLU A 106 -8.57 -13.42 -3.05
CA GLU A 106 -7.64 -14.46 -2.61
C GLU A 106 -6.33 -14.42 -3.39
N ALA A 107 -6.39 -14.55 -4.72
CA ALA A 107 -5.18 -14.50 -5.55
C ALA A 107 -4.46 -13.15 -5.45
N ALA A 108 -5.20 -12.03 -5.34
CA ALA A 108 -4.61 -10.73 -5.12
C ALA A 108 -3.86 -10.66 -3.77
N SER A 109 -4.45 -11.20 -2.69
CA SER A 109 -3.81 -11.21 -1.38
C SER A 109 -2.56 -12.10 -1.33
N GLU A 110 -2.59 -13.27 -1.97
CA GLU A 110 -1.43 -14.16 -2.06
C GLU A 110 -0.29 -13.54 -2.87
N LEU A 111 -0.61 -12.90 -4.00
CA LEU A 111 0.38 -12.19 -4.81
C LEU A 111 0.97 -10.99 -4.07
N ALA A 112 0.16 -10.26 -3.31
CA ALA A 112 0.63 -9.16 -2.48
C ALA A 112 1.58 -9.66 -1.38
N TRP A 113 1.27 -10.78 -0.73
CA TRP A 113 2.16 -11.40 0.25
C TRP A 113 3.47 -11.92 -0.36
N LEU A 114 3.42 -12.48 -1.57
CA LEU A 114 4.61 -12.91 -2.30
C LEU A 114 5.56 -11.73 -2.56
N ARG A 115 5.03 -10.62 -3.07
CA ARG A 115 5.78 -9.40 -3.34
C ARG A 115 6.36 -8.77 -2.07
N PHE A 116 5.57 -8.74 -1.00
CA PHE A 116 6.05 -8.33 0.32
C PHE A 116 7.27 -9.14 0.76
N ARG A 117 7.17 -10.47 0.74
CA ARG A 117 8.30 -11.33 1.16
C ARG A 117 9.53 -11.13 0.28
N ALA A 118 9.35 -11.04 -1.03
CA ALA A 118 10.43 -10.82 -1.98
C ALA A 118 11.13 -9.47 -1.73
N TRP A 119 10.34 -8.42 -1.51
CA TRP A 119 10.84 -7.08 -1.21
C TRP A 119 11.62 -7.05 0.09
N MET A 120 11.04 -7.55 1.19
CA MET A 120 11.71 -7.58 2.49
C MET A 120 13.01 -8.40 2.44
N ALA A 121 13.01 -9.53 1.72
CA ALA A 121 14.22 -10.31 1.50
C ALA A 121 15.26 -9.49 0.73
N TYR A 122 14.88 -8.75 -0.30
CA TYR A 122 15.80 -7.94 -1.09
C TYR A 122 16.37 -6.75 -0.30
N VAL A 123 15.52 -5.91 0.32
CA VAL A 123 15.95 -4.66 0.96
C VAL A 123 16.61 -4.86 2.34
N LEU A 124 16.39 -6.00 2.99
CA LEU A 124 17.02 -6.32 4.28
C LEU A 124 18.15 -7.36 4.17
N SER A 125 18.52 -7.80 2.97
CA SER A 125 19.71 -8.61 2.76
C SER A 125 20.96 -7.74 2.88
N VAL A 126 21.44 -7.57 4.11
CA VAL A 126 22.77 -7.04 4.45
C VAL A 126 23.83 -8.13 4.35
#